data_AF-A0A3R6M5N6-F1
#
_entry.id   AF-A0A3R6M5N6-F1
#
_cell.length_a   1.000
_cell.length_b   1.000
_cell.length_c   1.000
_cell.angle_alpha   90.00
_cell.angle_beta   90.00
_cell.angle_gamma   90.00
#
_symmetry.space_group_name_H-M   'P 1'
#
loop_
_entity.id
_entity.type
_entity.pdbx_description
1 polymer ?
#
loop_
_entity_poly.entity_id
_entity_poly.type
_entity_poly.pdbx_seq_one_letter_code
_entity_poly.pdbx_strand_id
1 'polypeptide(L)'
;MSEEIRSAIALIAGALVLVVCYIKIFLKGRSFNQKFMEKAKKQGCYTTATLIDNKLRLGNDESGNANFKNDRMKCTYEYKVNGISYKKKITFQSPGMVAVKFPYTITVYYDSNNPSKSVCKEEASQGSQRTAGCLGTIAFVAITFIVIYNLLKLV
;
A
#
# COMPACT_ATOMS: atom_id res chain seq x y z
N MET A 1 25.43 -5.27 -36.84
CA MET A 1 25.78 -5.41 -35.41
C MET A 1 25.59 -6.86 -35.03
N SER A 2 26.54 -7.51 -34.33
CA SER A 2 26.38 -8.92 -33.97
C SER A 2 25.27 -9.10 -32.92
N GLU A 3 24.59 -10.24 -32.95
CA GLU A 3 23.55 -10.63 -31.98
C GLU A 3 24.03 -10.52 -30.52
N GLU A 4 25.31 -10.84 -30.27
CA GLU A 4 25.93 -10.75 -28.95
C GLU A 4 26.04 -9.31 -28.44
N ILE A 5 26.50 -8.38 -29.29
CA ILE A 5 26.62 -6.96 -28.94
C ILE A 5 25.23 -6.35 -28.71
N ARG A 6 24.25 -6.72 -29.55
CA ARG A 6 22.86 -6.29 -29.43
C ARG A 6 22.22 -6.77 -28.12
N SER A 7 22.46 -8.04 -27.76
CA SER A 7 21.97 -8.64 -26.52
C SER A 7 22.62 -8.02 -25.28
N ALA A 8 23.93 -7.74 -25.33
CA ALA A 8 24.65 -7.09 -24.23
C ALA A 8 24.14 -5.67 -23.96
N ILE A 9 23.90 -4.86 -25.00
CA ILE A 9 23.35 -3.50 -24.88
C ILE A 9 21.94 -3.54 -24.27
N ALA A 10 21.08 -4.46 -24.73
CA ALA A 10 19.73 -4.62 -24.19
C ALA A 10 19.73 -4.99 -22.71
N LEU A 11 20.65 -5.88 -22.30
CA LEU A 11 20.82 -6.30 -20.90
C LEU A 11 21.26 -5.13 -20.00
N ILE A 12 22.26 -4.35 -20.42
CA ILE A 12 22.76 -3.21 -19.64
C ILE A 12 21.69 -2.13 -19.49
N ALA A 13 20.97 -1.81 -20.57
CA ALA A 13 19.89 -0.85 -20.52
C ALA A 13 18.72 -1.31 -19.63
N GLY A 14 18.33 -2.60 -19.73
CA GLY A 14 17.34 -3.21 -18.85
C GLY A 14 17.75 -3.16 -17.38
N ALA A 15 19.01 -3.47 -17.07
CA ALA A 15 19.55 -3.43 -15.71
C ALA A 15 19.56 -2.00 -15.12
N LEU A 16 19.93 -0.99 -15.90
CA LEU A 16 19.91 0.41 -15.48
C LEU A 16 18.48 0.89 -15.16
N VAL A 17 17.51 0.56 -16.01
CA VAL A 17 16.10 0.89 -15.75
C VAL A 17 15.59 0.16 -14.50
N LEU A 18 15.97 -1.11 -14.31
CA LEU A 18 15.68 -1.88 -13.10
C LEU A 18 16.13 -1.15 -11.83
N VAL A 19 17.40 -0.71 -11.81
CA VAL A 19 17.99 -0.01 -10.67
C VAL A 19 17.27 1.32 -10.39
N VAL A 20 16.98 2.11 -11.44
CA VAL A 20 16.28 3.39 -11.28
C VAL A 20 14.84 3.20 -10.78
N CYS A 21 14.11 2.24 -11.34
CA CYS A 21 12.75 1.89 -10.90
C CYS A 21 12.76 1.36 -9.47
N TYR A 22 13.70 0.49 -9.12
CA TYR A 22 13.87 -0.02 -7.76
C TYR A 22 14.09 1.12 -6.76
N ILE A 23 14.99 2.07 -7.06
CA ILE A 23 15.24 3.21 -6.17
C ILE A 23 14.03 4.13 -6.06
N LYS A 24 13.38 4.48 -7.17
CA LYS A 24 12.27 5.45 -7.15
C LYS A 24 10.95 4.88 -6.63
N ILE A 25 10.64 3.62 -6.95
CA ILE A 25 9.36 2.99 -6.60
C ILE A 25 9.48 2.26 -5.26
N PHE A 26 10.57 1.54 -5.04
CA PHE A 26 10.73 0.68 -3.86
C PHE A 26 11.33 1.44 -2.67
N LEU A 27 12.40 2.21 -2.87
CA LEU A 27 13.08 2.94 -1.79
C LEU A 27 12.44 4.30 -1.48
N LYS A 28 12.01 5.05 -2.50
CA LYS A 28 11.46 6.41 -2.36
C LYS A 28 9.98 6.54 -2.68
N GLY A 29 9.31 5.46 -3.09
CA GLY A 29 7.89 5.49 -3.40
C GLY A 29 7.11 5.87 -2.15
N ARG A 30 6.15 6.79 -2.27
CA ARG A 30 5.10 6.94 -1.27
C ARG A 30 3.95 6.02 -1.64
N SER A 31 3.43 5.26 -0.67
CA SER A 31 2.26 4.41 -0.90
C SER A 31 1.06 5.25 -1.37
N PHE A 32 0.12 4.64 -2.09
CA PHE A 32 -1.11 5.33 -2.52
C PHE A 32 -1.83 5.98 -1.32
N ASN A 33 -1.90 5.24 -0.21
CA ASN A 33 -2.48 5.70 1.05
C ASN A 33 -1.72 6.90 1.65
N GLN A 34 -0.39 6.92 1.58
CA GLN A 34 0.41 8.07 2.00
C GLN A 34 0.15 9.30 1.13
N LYS A 35 0.12 9.15 -0.20
CA LYS A 35 -0.20 10.25 -1.11
C LYS A 35 -1.62 10.78 -0.86
N PHE A 36 -2.56 9.89 -0.62
CA PHE A 36 -3.94 10.25 -0.26
C PHE A 36 -3.98 11.08 1.03
N MET A 37 -3.31 10.63 2.09
CA MET A 37 -3.25 11.36 3.35
C MET A 37 -2.57 12.72 3.21
N GLU A 38 -1.50 12.83 2.41
CA GLU A 38 -0.85 14.11 2.14
C GLU A 38 -1.76 15.09 1.40
N LYS A 39 -2.50 14.61 0.40
CA LYS A 39 -3.49 15.43 -0.31
C LYS A 39 -4.58 15.90 0.65
N ALA A 40 -5.15 14.99 1.44
CA ALA A 40 -6.18 15.32 2.42
C ALA A 40 -5.67 16.33 3.47
N LYS A 41 -4.43 16.18 3.96
CA LYS A 41 -3.79 17.16 4.86
C LYS A 41 -3.68 18.55 4.23
N LYS A 42 -3.22 18.65 2.99
CA LYS A 42 -3.11 19.93 2.27
C LYS A 42 -4.47 20.62 2.10
N GLN A 43 -5.54 19.84 2.01
CA GLN A 43 -6.91 20.32 1.88
C GLN A 43 -7.62 20.52 3.23
N GLY A 44 -6.97 20.27 4.36
CA GLY A 44 -7.60 20.32 5.68
C GLY A 44 -8.65 19.22 5.92
N CYS A 45 -8.70 18.19 5.08
CA CYS A 45 -9.72 17.13 5.09
C CYS A 45 -9.30 15.98 6.01
N TYR A 46 -9.29 16.24 7.32
CA TYR A 46 -9.04 15.22 8.32
C TYR A 46 -9.82 15.51 9.60
N THR A 47 -10.21 14.45 10.30
CA THR A 47 -10.97 14.56 11.53
C THR A 47 -10.67 13.39 12.45
N THR A 48 -11.08 13.51 13.70
CA THR A 48 -10.98 12.43 14.68
C THR A 48 -12.17 11.50 14.52
N ALA A 49 -11.91 10.20 14.44
CA ALA A 49 -12.93 9.17 14.51
C ALA A 49 -12.86 8.46 15.85
N THR A 50 -14.01 8.15 16.42
CA THR A 50 -14.15 7.48 17.72
C THR A 50 -14.62 6.04 17.51
N LEU A 51 -14.07 5.11 18.27
CA LEU A 51 -14.48 3.72 18.24
C LEU A 51 -15.95 3.59 18.69
N ILE A 52 -16.76 2.93 17.87
CA ILE A 52 -18.18 2.66 18.18
C ILE A 52 -18.47 1.16 18.33
N ASP A 53 -17.62 0.30 17.78
CA ASP A 53 -17.79 -1.15 17.82
C ASP A 53 -16.43 -1.84 17.61
N ASN A 54 -16.23 -2.97 18.29
CA ASN A 54 -15.06 -3.81 18.12
C ASN A 54 -15.43 -5.29 18.24
N LYS A 55 -14.84 -6.11 17.38
CA LYS A 55 -15.07 -7.55 17.34
C LYS A 55 -13.76 -8.30 17.27
N LEU A 56 -13.47 -9.07 18.32
CA LEU A 56 -12.35 -10.00 18.35
C LEU A 56 -12.66 -11.18 17.44
N ARG A 57 -11.66 -11.60 16.66
CA ARG A 57 -11.61 -12.88 15.99
C ARG A 57 -10.33 -13.58 16.40
N LEU A 58 -10.49 -14.73 17.05
CA LEU A 58 -9.36 -15.55 17.46
C LEU A 58 -8.61 -16.05 16.23
N GLY A 59 -7.29 -16.10 16.37
CA GLY A 59 -6.40 -16.77 15.46
C GLY A 59 -6.60 -18.28 15.49
N ASN A 60 -6.06 -18.95 14.48
CA ASN A 60 -5.91 -20.38 14.42
C ASN A 60 -4.46 -20.68 14.06
N ASP A 61 -3.68 -21.12 15.05
CA ASP A 61 -2.25 -21.40 14.92
C ASP A 61 -1.94 -22.51 13.90
N GLU A 62 -2.90 -23.40 13.65
CA GLU A 62 -2.83 -24.45 12.62
C GLU A 62 -3.13 -23.92 11.21
N SER A 63 -3.54 -22.66 11.07
CA SER A 63 -3.81 -22.08 9.76
C SER A 63 -2.53 -21.96 8.94
N GLY A 64 -2.53 -22.58 7.75
CA GLY A 64 -1.50 -22.36 6.73
C GLY A 64 -1.46 -20.92 6.18
N ASN A 65 -2.45 -20.09 6.52
CA ASN A 65 -2.54 -18.69 6.09
C ASN A 65 -2.15 -17.75 7.24
N ALA A 66 -1.04 -17.04 7.06
CA ALA A 66 -0.47 -16.11 8.06
C ALA A 66 -1.48 -15.05 8.55
N ASN A 67 -2.47 -14.68 7.73
CA ASN A 67 -3.51 -13.72 8.11
C ASN A 67 -4.54 -14.27 9.10
N PHE A 68 -4.56 -15.57 9.34
CA PHE A 68 -5.48 -16.26 10.24
C PHE A 68 -4.77 -16.90 11.42
N LYS A 69 -3.43 -16.93 11.44
CA LYS A 69 -2.66 -17.45 12.57
C LYS A 69 -2.92 -16.66 13.85
N ASN A 70 -2.91 -15.34 13.76
CA ASN A 70 -3.00 -14.48 14.94
C ASN A 70 -4.42 -13.96 15.20
N ASP A 71 -4.65 -13.57 16.44
CA ASP A 71 -5.84 -12.81 16.86
C ASP A 71 -5.96 -11.49 16.10
N ARG A 72 -7.19 -11.16 15.74
CA ARG A 72 -7.53 -9.97 14.98
C ARG A 72 -8.67 -9.21 15.62
N MET A 73 -8.46 -7.94 15.88
CA MET A 73 -9.51 -7.03 16.33
C MET A 73 -10.04 -6.24 15.13
N LYS A 74 -11.31 -6.46 14.79
CA LYS A 74 -12.02 -5.62 13.81
C LYS A 74 -12.66 -4.45 14.55
N CYS A 75 -12.17 -3.25 14.33
CA CYS A 75 -12.67 -2.02 14.92
C CYS A 75 -13.48 -1.23 13.89
N THR A 76 -14.64 -0.71 14.30
CA THR A 76 -15.43 0.26 13.55
C THR A 76 -15.38 1.59 14.27
N TYR A 77 -14.89 2.62 13.58
CA TYR A 77 -14.84 3.99 14.07
C TYR A 77 -15.88 4.83 13.34
N GLU A 78 -16.46 5.80 14.03
CA GLU A 78 -17.34 6.82 13.47
C GLU A 78 -16.64 8.18 13.45
N TYR A 79 -16.80 8.92 12.35
CA TYR A 79 -16.40 10.32 12.25
C TYR A 79 -17.51 11.12 11.58
N LYS A 80 -17.56 12.43 11.85
CA LYS A 80 -18.54 13.34 11.26
C LYS A 80 -17.86 14.34 10.33
N VAL A 81 -18.48 14.54 9.17
CA VAL A 81 -18.10 15.59 8.21
C VAL A 81 -19.37 16.37 7.88
N ASN A 82 -19.38 17.68 8.15
CA ASN A 82 -20.55 18.54 7.94
C ASN A 82 -21.86 18.00 8.55
N GLY A 83 -21.78 17.42 9.75
CA GLY A 83 -22.93 16.83 10.46
C GLY A 83 -23.32 15.41 10.02
N ILE A 84 -22.76 14.89 8.93
CA ILE A 84 -23.03 13.54 8.42
C ILE A 84 -22.04 12.55 9.05
N SER A 85 -22.55 11.46 9.63
CA SER A 85 -21.75 10.37 10.18
C SER A 85 -21.25 9.41 9.10
N TYR A 86 -19.98 9.08 9.15
CA TYR A 86 -19.32 8.09 8.30
C TYR A 86 -18.60 7.05 9.17
N LYS A 87 -18.44 5.84 8.62
CA LYS A 87 -17.83 4.71 9.32
C LYS A 87 -16.51 4.30 8.67
N LYS A 88 -15.48 4.07 9.48
CA LYS A 88 -14.18 3.54 9.08
C LYS A 88 -13.92 2.22 9.78
N LYS A 89 -13.67 1.17 9.00
CA LYS A 89 -13.33 -0.16 9.52
C LYS A 89 -11.84 -0.40 9.39
N ILE A 90 -11.20 -0.84 10.48
CA ILE A 90 -9.77 -1.18 10.53
C ILE A 90 -9.63 -2.52 11.24
N THR A 91 -8.70 -3.35 10.78
CA THR A 91 -8.36 -4.61 11.46
C THR A 91 -6.96 -4.48 12.04
N PHE A 92 -6.85 -4.62 13.37
CA PHE A 92 -5.60 -4.69 14.09
C PHE A 92 -5.22 -6.16 14.31
N GLN A 93 -3.93 -6.46 14.25
CA GLN A 93 -3.41 -7.81 14.48
C GLN A 93 -2.26 -7.72 15.48
N SER A 94 -2.16 -8.69 16.38
CA SER A 94 -1.02 -8.82 17.30
C SER A 94 -0.04 -9.86 16.75
N PRO A 95 1.29 -9.64 16.77
CA PRO A 95 2.27 -10.64 16.34
C PRO A 95 2.49 -11.78 17.36
N GLY A 96 1.46 -12.18 18.12
CA GLY A 96 1.50 -13.27 19.10
C GLY A 96 0.28 -13.31 20.02
N MET A 97 0.30 -14.16 21.05
CA MET A 97 -0.79 -14.37 22.04
C MET A 97 -1.02 -13.20 23.03
N VAL A 98 -0.52 -12.00 22.72
CA VAL A 98 -0.71 -10.81 23.56
C VAL A 98 -1.92 -10.04 23.03
N ALA A 99 -2.77 -9.57 23.94
CA ALA A 99 -3.98 -8.80 23.66
C ALA A 99 -3.79 -7.80 22.50
N VAL A 100 -4.68 -7.85 21.50
CA VAL A 100 -4.63 -6.96 20.33
C VAL A 100 -4.81 -5.51 20.79
N LYS A 101 -3.75 -4.72 20.69
CA LYS A 101 -3.80 -3.28 20.99
C LYS A 101 -4.50 -2.54 19.85
N PHE A 102 -5.50 -1.74 20.18
CA PHE A 102 -6.17 -0.82 19.27
C PHE A 102 -6.50 0.49 20.01
N PRO A 103 -6.45 1.64 19.32
CA PRO A 103 -6.78 2.92 19.93
C PRO A 103 -8.30 3.14 19.99
N TYR A 104 -8.78 3.92 20.96
CA TYR A 104 -10.20 4.33 21.00
C TYR A 104 -10.52 5.50 20.06
N THR A 105 -9.50 6.25 19.66
CA THR A 105 -9.61 7.37 18.72
C THR A 105 -8.52 7.28 17.66
N ILE A 106 -8.87 7.61 16.42
CA ILE A 106 -7.94 7.63 15.30
C ILE A 106 -8.10 8.92 14.50
N THR A 107 -7.05 9.31 13.79
CA THR A 107 -7.17 10.36 12.77
C THR A 107 -7.55 9.74 11.43
N VAL A 108 -8.67 10.17 10.88
CA VAL A 108 -9.15 9.79 9.56
C VAL A 108 -8.90 10.93 8.58
N TYR A 109 -8.23 10.62 7.49
CA TYR A 109 -8.05 11.49 6.34
C TYR A 109 -9.08 11.09 5.29
N TYR A 110 -9.86 12.03 4.77
CA TYR A 110 -10.95 11.74 3.84
C TYR A 110 -10.86 12.58 2.57
N ASP A 111 -11.54 12.13 1.51
CA ASP A 111 -11.65 12.89 0.26
C ASP A 111 -12.73 13.97 0.41
N SER A 112 -12.41 15.21 0.06
CA SER A 112 -13.34 16.35 0.18
C SER A 112 -14.64 16.16 -0.60
N ASN A 113 -14.56 15.49 -1.75
CA ASN A 113 -15.69 15.29 -2.65
C ASN A 113 -16.45 14.00 -2.32
N ASN A 114 -15.81 13.07 -1.61
CA ASN A 114 -16.42 11.83 -1.16
C ASN A 114 -15.91 11.44 0.23
N PRO A 115 -16.49 11.98 1.31
CA PRO A 115 -16.01 11.75 2.67
C PRO A 115 -16.04 10.29 3.13
N SER A 116 -16.82 9.42 2.46
CA SER A 116 -16.82 7.98 2.72
C SER A 116 -15.51 7.29 2.30
N LYS A 117 -14.80 7.88 1.33
CA LYS A 117 -13.47 7.44 0.93
C LYS A 117 -12.45 8.04 1.89
N SER A 118 -11.89 7.18 2.74
CA SER A 118 -10.99 7.63 3.79
C SER A 118 -9.90 6.62 4.13
N VAL A 119 -8.81 7.11 4.71
CA VAL A 119 -7.60 6.37 5.07
C VAL A 119 -7.11 6.84 6.44
N CYS A 120 -6.54 5.92 7.23
CA CYS A 120 -5.90 6.23 8.50
C CYS A 120 -4.39 5.93 8.46
N LYS A 121 -3.65 6.38 9.49
CA LYS A 121 -2.19 6.17 9.56
C LYS A 121 -1.83 4.68 9.60
N GLU A 122 -2.67 3.89 10.25
CA GLU A 122 -2.51 2.45 10.47
C GLU A 122 -2.56 1.68 9.14
N GLU A 123 -3.35 2.15 8.17
CA GLU A 123 -3.43 1.59 6.81
C GLU A 123 -2.34 2.09 5.87
N ALA A 124 -1.61 3.15 6.25
CA ALA A 124 -0.54 3.73 5.44
C ALA A 124 0.84 3.11 5.72
N SER A 125 0.86 2.00 6.47
CA SER A 125 2.09 1.26 6.80
C SER A 125 2.81 0.72 5.57
N GLN A 126 4.14 0.67 5.65
CA GLN A 126 5.03 0.30 4.54
C GLN A 126 4.85 -1.14 4.02
N GLY A 127 4.19 -2.03 4.79
CA GLY A 127 4.00 -3.43 4.42
C GLY A 127 3.19 -3.60 3.13
N SER A 128 2.09 -2.86 2.96
CA SER A 128 1.25 -2.91 1.75
C SER A 128 1.97 -2.32 0.52
N GLN A 129 2.91 -1.40 0.75
CA GLN A 129 3.72 -0.79 -0.31
C GLN A 129 4.76 -1.75 -0.90
N ARG A 130 5.38 -2.62 -0.08
CA ARG A 130 6.38 -3.58 -0.56
C ARG A 130 5.80 -4.56 -1.59
N THR A 131 4.58 -5.02 -1.36
CA THR A 131 3.90 -5.98 -2.26
C THR A 131 3.47 -5.33 -3.57
N ALA A 132 2.84 -4.15 -3.52
CA ALA A 132 2.40 -3.43 -4.72
C ALA A 132 3.58 -2.87 -5.54
N GLY A 133 4.64 -2.41 -4.87
CA GLY A 133 5.87 -1.95 -5.51
C GLY A 133 6.61 -3.08 -6.25
N CYS A 134 6.64 -4.29 -5.67
CA CYS A 134 7.29 -5.45 -6.30
C CYS A 134 6.65 -5.81 -7.65
N LEU A 135 5.32 -5.93 -7.69
CA LEU A 135 4.55 -6.24 -8.91
C LEU A 135 4.72 -5.18 -10.00
N GLY A 136 4.67 -3.88 -9.63
CA GLY A 136 4.85 -2.79 -10.59
C GLY A 136 6.25 -2.74 -11.19
N THR A 137 7.27 -3.08 -10.41
CA THR A 137 8.67 -3.11 -10.88
C THR A 137 8.87 -4.26 -11.87
N ILE A 138 8.34 -5.45 -11.59
CA ILE A 138 8.42 -6.61 -12.50
C ILE A 138 7.78 -6.30 -13.87
N ALA A 139 6.58 -5.69 -13.87
CA ALA A 139 5.88 -5.36 -15.11
C ALA A 139 6.66 -4.33 -15.95
N PHE A 140 7.23 -3.29 -15.33
CA PHE A 140 7.95 -2.23 -16.03
C PHE A 140 9.24 -2.73 -16.69
N VAL A 141 9.92 -3.68 -16.01
CA VAL A 141 11.15 -4.31 -16.50
C VAL A 141 10.86 -5.21 -17.69
N ALA A 142 9.79 -6.00 -17.63
CA ALA A 142 9.34 -6.83 -18.75
C ALA A 142 9.00 -5.98 -19.99
N ILE A 143 8.27 -4.87 -19.81
CA ILE A 143 7.91 -3.96 -20.91
C ILE A 143 9.15 -3.30 -21.52
N THR A 144 10.06 -2.82 -20.67
CA THR A 144 11.30 -2.17 -21.12
C THR A 144 12.17 -3.14 -21.92
N PHE A 145 12.28 -4.40 -21.47
CA PHE A 145 13.00 -5.44 -22.20
C PHE A 145 12.38 -5.70 -23.58
N ILE A 146 11.05 -5.82 -23.65
CA ILE A 146 10.32 -6.04 -24.92
C ILE A 146 10.51 -4.86 -25.88
N VAL A 147 10.38 -3.62 -25.39
CA VAL A 147 10.50 -2.41 -26.21
C VAL A 147 11.92 -2.24 -26.76
N ILE A 148 12.95 -2.42 -25.92
CA ILE A 148 14.34 -2.29 -26.34
C ILE A 148 14.72 -3.39 -27.34
N TYR A 149 14.30 -4.63 -27.09
CA TYR A 149 14.55 -5.77 -27.98
C TYR A 149 13.90 -5.56 -29.36
N ASN A 150 12.70 -4.98 -29.41
CA ASN A 150 11.98 -4.68 -30.65
C ASN A 150 12.47 -3.40 -31.38
N LEU A 151 13.14 -2.47 -30.68
CA LEU A 151 13.76 -1.25 -31.25
C LEU A 151 15.16 -1.49 -31.81
N LEU A 152 15.96 -2.30 -31.12
CA LEU A 152 16.93 -3.19 -31.77
C LEU A 152 16.11 -4.11 -32.72
N LYS A 153 16.58 -5.04 -33.53
CA LYS A 153 15.75 -5.68 -34.60
C LYS A 153 15.24 -4.73 -35.72
N LEU A 154 14.74 -3.52 -35.42
CA LEU A 154 14.37 -2.49 -36.40
C LEU A 154 15.58 -1.69 -36.93
N VAL A 155 16.63 -1.54 -36.10
CA VAL A 155 17.97 -1.03 -36.49
C VAL A 155 18.82 -2.14 -37.09
#